data_AF-V4GXR9-F1
#
_entry.id   AF-V4GXR9-F1
#
_cell.length_a   1.000
_cell.length_b   1.000
_cell.length_c   1.000
_cell.angle_alpha   90.00
_cell.angle_beta   90.00
_cell.angle_gamma   90.00
#
_symmetry.space_group_name_H-M   'P 1'
#
loop_
_entity.id
_entity.type
_entity.pdbx_description
1 polymer ?
#
loop_
_entity_poly.entity_id
_entity_poly.type
_entity_poly.pdbx_seq_one_letter_code
_entity_poly.pdbx_strand_id
1 'polypeptide(L)'
;MTDHHLQDARDAVDRATETADGPVRETLHSVQDAIEALGQAEGTDEPSDESDELDAIQQQLRGAEDEAGEETTADIREARDAFADYREQRDTELSQ
;
A
#
# COMPACT_ATOMS: atom_id res chain seq x y z
N MET A 1 10.88 12.75 5.88
CA MET A 1 11.30 12.98 4.47
C MET A 1 10.39 12.04 3.75
N THR A 2 9.37 12.52 3.03
CA THR A 2 8.30 11.65 2.57
C THR A 2 8.91 10.46 1.84
N ASP A 3 8.65 9.27 2.37
CA ASP A 3 9.32 8.05 1.94
C ASP A 3 9.05 7.81 0.45
N HIS A 4 10.10 7.78 -0.37
CA HIS A 4 9.98 7.71 -1.83
C HIS A 4 9.17 6.48 -2.25
N HIS A 5 9.34 5.38 -1.52
CA HIS A 5 8.64 4.11 -1.76
C HIS A 5 7.16 4.17 -1.40
N LEU A 6 6.80 4.88 -0.32
CA LEU A 6 5.40 5.08 0.04
C LEU A 6 4.68 5.94 -1.00
N GLN A 7 5.38 6.90 -1.58
CA GLN A 7 4.85 7.72 -2.67
C GLN A 7 4.65 6.91 -3.96
N ASP A 8 5.63 6.09 -4.36
CA ASP A 8 5.47 5.16 -5.49
C ASP A 8 4.28 4.20 -5.29
N ALA A 9 4.12 3.67 -4.08
CA ALA A 9 3.00 2.81 -3.74
C ALA A 9 1.66 3.54 -3.87
N ARG A 10 1.58 4.79 -3.40
CA ARG A 10 0.39 5.64 -3.56
C ARG A 10 0.05 5.86 -5.03
N ASP A 11 1.03 6.23 -5.84
CA ASP A 11 0.87 6.51 -7.28
C ASP A 11 0.45 5.24 -8.06
N ALA A 12 0.93 4.06 -7.65
CA ALA A 12 0.50 2.79 -8.23
C ALA A 12 -0.94 2.42 -7.82
N VAL A 13 -1.33 2.62 -6.55
CA VAL A 13 -2.72 2.39 -6.10
C VAL A 13 -3.69 3.35 -6.76
N ASP A 14 -3.31 4.62 -6.97
CA ASP A 14 -4.14 5.59 -7.67
C ASP A 14 -4.46 5.12 -9.10
N ARG A 15 -3.43 4.70 -9.85
CA ARG A 15 -3.60 4.11 -11.19
C ARG A 15 -4.47 2.86 -11.18
N ALA A 16 -4.23 1.94 -10.23
CA ALA A 16 -5.06 0.75 -10.08
C ALA A 16 -6.53 1.13 -9.80
N THR A 17 -6.77 2.20 -9.04
CA THR A 17 -8.12 2.67 -8.70
C THR A 17 -8.82 3.29 -9.92
N GLU A 18 -8.07 3.95 -10.81
CA GLU A 18 -8.58 4.49 -12.07
C GLU A 18 -9.04 3.40 -13.05
N THR A 19 -8.36 2.25 -13.06
CA THR A 19 -8.67 1.11 -13.95
C THR A 19 -9.58 0.07 -13.30
N ALA A 20 -9.71 0.06 -11.98
CA ALA A 20 -10.55 -0.87 -11.23
C ALA A 20 -12.04 -0.50 -11.26
N ASP A 21 -12.88 -1.53 -11.26
CA ASP A 21 -14.33 -1.42 -11.14
C ASP A 21 -14.88 -2.24 -9.97
N GLY A 22 -16.03 -1.78 -9.46
CA GLY A 22 -16.79 -2.50 -8.43
C GLY A 22 -16.03 -2.69 -7.12
N PRO A 23 -16.04 -3.90 -6.53
CA PRO A 23 -15.49 -4.14 -5.20
C PRO A 23 -13.97 -3.91 -5.12
N VAL A 24 -13.24 -4.18 -6.20
CA VAL A 24 -11.79 -3.95 -6.30
C VAL A 24 -11.47 -2.47 -6.08
N ARG A 25 -12.26 -1.57 -6.67
CA ARG A 25 -12.08 -0.13 -6.51
C ARG A 25 -12.33 0.32 -5.07
N GLU A 26 -13.34 -0.23 -4.41
CA GLU A 26 -13.61 0.08 -2.99
C GLU A 26 -12.46 -0.39 -2.09
N THR A 27 -11.89 -1.56 -2.37
CA THR A 27 -10.70 -2.05 -1.68
C THR A 27 -9.50 -1.13 -1.91
N LEU A 28 -9.25 -0.69 -3.14
CA LEU A 28 -8.12 0.18 -3.45
C LEU A 28 -8.25 1.58 -2.83
N HIS A 29 -9.46 2.12 -2.74
CA HIS A 29 -9.70 3.35 -1.97
C HIS A 29 -9.36 3.17 -0.49
N SER A 30 -9.79 2.06 0.12
CA SER A 30 -9.44 1.74 1.51
C SER A 30 -7.92 1.59 1.71
N VAL A 31 -7.23 1.00 0.74
CA VAL A 31 -5.77 0.95 0.74
C VAL A 31 -5.21 2.37 0.70
N GLN A 32 -5.65 3.22 -0.22
CA GLN A 32 -5.21 4.62 -0.34
C GLN A 32 -5.29 5.41 0.98
N ASP A 33 -6.41 5.30 1.69
CA ASP A 33 -6.60 5.92 3.01
C ASP A 33 -5.56 5.39 4.02
N ALA A 34 -5.29 4.08 4.03
CA ALA A 34 -4.30 3.48 4.92
C ALA A 34 -2.86 3.91 4.58
N ILE A 35 -2.51 4.06 3.30
CA ILE A 35 -1.22 4.62 2.86
C ILE A 35 -1.05 6.04 3.39
N GLU A 36 -2.10 6.86 3.27
CA GLU A 36 -2.08 8.25 3.74
C GLU A 36 -2.01 8.34 5.27
N ALA A 37 -2.65 7.42 5.98
CA ALA A 37 -2.52 7.29 7.43
C ALA A 37 -1.07 6.95 7.83
N LEU A 38 -0.44 5.97 7.17
CA LEU A 38 0.96 5.60 7.38
C LEU A 38 1.92 6.78 7.18
N GLY A 39 1.76 7.52 6.08
CA GLY A 39 2.60 8.69 5.79
C GLY A 39 2.42 9.84 6.80
N GLN A 40 1.26 9.92 7.47
CA GLN A 40 1.03 10.89 8.55
C GLN A 40 1.50 10.37 9.93
N ALA A 41 1.52 9.05 10.11
CA ALA A 41 2.01 8.36 11.30
C ALA A 41 3.55 8.25 11.33
N GLU A 42 4.24 8.60 10.25
CA GLU A 42 5.71 8.75 10.14
C GLU A 42 6.21 9.80 11.17
N GLY A 43 6.32 9.40 12.44
CA GLY A 43 6.66 10.28 13.58
C GLY A 43 5.94 9.96 14.90
N THR A 44 4.99 9.03 14.94
CA THR A 44 4.39 8.50 16.18
C THR A 44 5.11 7.21 16.60
N ASP A 45 5.65 7.19 17.83
CA ASP A 45 6.56 6.20 18.44
C ASP A 45 6.04 4.74 18.58
N GLU A 46 4.99 4.32 17.88
CA GLU A 46 4.39 2.98 18.03
C GLU A 46 4.56 2.08 16.78
N PRO A 47 5.65 1.30 16.70
CA PRO A 47 5.96 0.44 15.53
C PRO A 47 5.02 -0.76 15.37
N SER A 48 4.23 -1.09 16.39
CA SER A 48 3.27 -2.21 16.35
C SER A 48 2.11 -1.89 15.42
N ASP A 49 1.51 -0.71 15.57
CA ASP A 49 0.39 -0.25 14.74
C ASP A 49 0.80 -0.07 13.28
N GLU A 50 2.02 0.43 13.02
CA GLU A 50 2.55 0.54 11.66
C GLU A 50 2.69 -0.84 10.99
N SER A 51 3.20 -1.83 11.71
CA SER A 51 3.40 -3.19 11.17
C SER A 51 2.08 -3.89 10.87
N ASP A 52 1.07 -3.75 11.74
CA ASP A 52 -0.27 -4.30 11.52
C ASP A 52 -0.97 -3.63 10.32
N GLU A 53 -0.82 -2.31 10.18
CA GLU A 53 -1.39 -1.55 9.06
C GLU A 53 -0.73 -1.91 7.73
N LEU A 54 0.59 -2.11 7.72
CA LEU A 54 1.34 -2.62 6.56
C LEU A 54 0.85 -4.01 6.13
N ASP A 55 0.61 -4.91 7.08
CA ASP A 55 0.12 -6.25 6.79
C ASP A 55 -1.33 -6.22 6.27
N ALA A 56 -2.16 -5.32 6.82
CA ALA A 56 -3.53 -5.08 6.35
C ALA A 56 -3.55 -4.58 4.90
N ILE A 57 -2.71 -3.62 4.53
CA ILE A 57 -2.60 -3.11 3.16
C ILE A 57 -2.16 -4.23 2.20
N GLN A 58 -1.16 -5.03 2.55
CA GLN A 58 -0.73 -6.15 1.71
C GLN A 58 -1.84 -7.19 1.50
N GLN A 59 -2.62 -7.50 2.53
CA GLN A 59 -3.74 -8.42 2.41
C GLN A 59 -4.86 -7.85 1.53
N GLN A 60 -5.17 -6.57 1.66
CA GLN A 60 -6.15 -5.88 0.82
C GLN A 60 -5.73 -5.88 -0.66
N LEU A 61 -4.48 -5.49 -0.95
CA LEU A 61 -3.94 -5.50 -2.31
C LEU A 61 -3.94 -6.91 -2.91
N ARG A 62 -3.63 -7.94 -2.12
CA ARG A 62 -3.69 -9.33 -2.60
C ARG A 62 -5.11 -9.77 -2.92
N GLY A 63 -6.09 -9.40 -2.09
CA GLY A 63 -7.50 -9.67 -2.36
C GLY A 63 -7.97 -8.96 -3.64
N ALA A 64 -7.63 -7.68 -3.76
CA ALA A 64 -7.92 -6.89 -4.95
C ALA A 64 -7.28 -7.50 -6.22
N GLU A 65 -6.06 -8.02 -6.14
CA GLU A 65 -5.38 -8.70 -7.26
C GLU A 65 -6.14 -9.95 -7.74
N ASP A 66 -6.68 -10.75 -6.81
CA ASP A 66 -7.40 -12.00 -7.10
C ASP A 66 -8.74 -11.74 -7.81
N GLU A 67 -9.34 -10.57 -7.58
CA GLU A 67 -10.64 -10.15 -8.12
C GLU A 67 -10.52 -9.20 -9.33
N ALA A 68 -9.34 -8.62 -9.57
CA ALA A 68 -9.08 -7.64 -10.61
C ALA A 68 -9.00 -8.23 -12.04
N GLY A 69 -9.26 -7.37 -13.03
CA GLY A 69 -8.98 -7.65 -14.44
C GLY A 69 -7.49 -7.50 -14.78
N GLU A 70 -7.06 -8.04 -15.92
CA GLU A 70 -5.64 -8.15 -16.31
C GLU A 70 -4.87 -6.81 -16.28
N GLU A 71 -5.51 -5.70 -16.68
CA GLU A 71 -4.93 -4.35 -16.64
C GLU A 71 -4.73 -3.89 -15.19
N THR A 72 -5.80 -3.89 -14.39
CA THR A 72 -5.76 -3.54 -12.97
C THR A 72 -4.81 -4.43 -12.15
N THR A 73 -4.72 -5.72 -12.46
CA THR A 73 -3.78 -6.65 -11.80
C THR A 73 -2.33 -6.20 -11.96
N ALA A 74 -1.95 -5.62 -13.11
CA ALA A 74 -0.60 -5.12 -13.32
C ALA A 74 -0.29 -3.93 -12.40
N ASP A 75 -1.22 -2.97 -12.30
CA ASP A 75 -1.10 -1.81 -11.42
C ASP A 75 -1.07 -2.21 -9.94
N ILE A 76 -1.92 -3.17 -9.53
CA ILE A 76 -1.94 -3.70 -8.16
C ILE A 76 -0.61 -4.38 -7.80
N ARG A 77 -0.01 -5.13 -8.74
CA ARG A 77 1.31 -5.74 -8.50
C ARG A 77 2.39 -4.70 -8.28
N GLU A 78 2.41 -3.66 -9.11
CA GLU A 78 3.36 -2.56 -8.95
C GLU A 78 3.19 -1.88 -7.58
N ALA A 79 1.95 -1.66 -7.14
CA ALA A 79 1.67 -1.15 -5.79
C ALA A 79 2.18 -2.09 -4.68
N ARG A 80 2.02 -3.41 -4.85
CA ARG A 80 2.51 -4.41 -3.88
C ARG A 80 4.03 -4.45 -3.80
N ASP A 81 4.72 -4.40 -4.93
CA ASP A 81 6.19 -4.37 -4.98
C ASP A 81 6.71 -3.08 -4.29
N ALA A 82 6.15 -1.91 -4.63
CA ALA A 82 6.51 -0.65 -3.96
C ALA A 82 6.25 -0.68 -2.44
N PHE A 83 5.14 -1.30 -2.01
CA PHE A 83 4.85 -1.50 -0.58
C PHE A 83 5.83 -2.44 0.11
N ALA A 84 6.27 -3.48 -0.59
CA ALA A 84 7.24 -4.43 -0.06
C ALA A 84 8.60 -3.75 0.15
N ASP A 85 9.05 -2.93 -0.80
CA ASP A 85 10.25 -2.10 -0.68
C ASP A 85 10.15 -1.12 0.50
N TYR A 86 9.01 -0.41 0.64
CA TYR A 86 8.77 0.47 1.79
C TYR A 86 8.87 -0.29 3.12
N ARG A 87 8.20 -1.44 3.23
CA ARG A 87 8.25 -2.28 4.44
C ARG A 87 9.67 -2.76 4.76
N GLU A 88 10.44 -3.20 3.76
CA GLU A 88 11.82 -3.64 3.95
C GLU A 88 12.72 -2.50 4.45
N GLN A 89 12.52 -1.29 3.93
CA GLN A 89 13.21 -0.10 4.41
C GLN A 89 12.86 0.21 5.87
N ARG A 90 11.56 0.23 6.21
CA ARG A 90 11.09 0.49 7.58
C ARG A 90 11.59 -0.55 8.58
N ASP A 91 11.56 -1.83 8.24
CA ASP A 91 12.07 -2.91 9.09
C ASP A 91 13.59 -2.75 9.34
N THR A 92 14.32 -2.29 8.33
CA THR A 92 15.75 -1.95 8.44
C THR A 92 15.99 -0.74 9.35
N GLU A 93 15.15 0.29 9.26
CA GLU A 93 15.25 1.49 10.12
C GLU A 93 14.89 1.19 11.58
N LEU A 94 13.86 0.39 11.82
CA LEU A 94 13.40 0.00 13.16
C LEU A 94 14.33 -1.01 13.86
N SER A 95 15.14 -1.73 13.08
CA SER A 95 16.11 -2.71 13.59
C SER A 95 17.44 -2.10 14.04
N GLN A 96 17.67 -0.80 13.86
CA GLN A 96 18.90 -0.08 14.27
C GLN A 96 18.72 0.75 15.54
#